data_AF-A0A853GVQ7-F1
#
_entry.id   AF-A0A853GVQ7-F1
#
_cell.length_a   1.000
_cell.length_b   1.000
_cell.length_c   1.000
_cell.angle_alpha   90.00
_cell.angle_beta   90.00
_cell.angle_gamma   90.00
#
_symmetry.space_group_name_H-M   'P 1'
#
loop_
_entity.id
_entity.type
_entity.pdbx_description
1 polymer ?
#
loop_
_entity_poly.entity_id
_entity_poly.type
_entity_poly.pdbx_seq_one_letter_code
_entity_poly.pdbx_strand_id
1 'polypeptide(L)' 'MDQNALKPHRARRGYTDQFKAEMVAECLRGNVSVASLALEQGMNANVLRRWIVEVSPHRCL' A
#
# COMPACT_ATOMS: atom_id res chain seq x y z
N MET A 1 13.38 -1.57 -17.25
CA MET A 1 12.58 -1.52 -16.01
C MET A 1 11.71 -2.76 -15.99
N ASP A 2 12.20 -3.81 -15.34
CA ASP A 2 11.72 -5.18 -15.49
C ASP A 2 10.44 -5.46 -14.70
N GLN A 3 9.36 -5.75 -15.41
CA GLN A 3 8.21 -6.48 -14.86
C GLN A 3 8.17 -7.87 -15.51
N ASN A 4 8.92 -8.79 -14.92
CA ASN A 4 9.13 -10.16 -15.37
C ASN A 4 7.83 -11.01 -15.29
N ALA A 5 7.20 -11.19 -16.44
CA ALA A 5 6.80 -12.48 -17.05
C ALA A 5 6.28 -13.65 -16.17
N LEU A 6 5.04 -14.08 -16.52
CA LEU A 6 4.53 -15.48 -16.63
C LEU A 6 4.13 -16.29 -15.36
N LYS A 7 2.82 -16.29 -15.01
CA LYS A 7 2.01 -17.51 -14.75
C LYS A 7 0.50 -17.21 -14.54
N PRO A 8 -0.45 -17.99 -15.09
CA PRO A 8 -1.88 -17.81 -14.84
C PRO A 8 -2.27 -18.50 -13.53
N HIS A 9 -1.97 -17.87 -12.40
CA HIS A 9 -2.41 -18.33 -11.08
C HIS A 9 -3.00 -17.13 -10.37
N ARG A 10 -4.29 -16.84 -10.63
CA ARG A 10 -5.10 -15.72 -10.09
C ARG A 10 -4.18 -14.67 -9.45
N ALA A 11 -3.50 -13.92 -10.30
CA ALA A 11 -2.41 -13.05 -9.87
C ALA A 11 -2.96 -12.15 -8.77
N ARG A 12 -2.57 -12.44 -7.52
CA ARG A 12 -2.71 -11.47 -6.45
C ARG A 12 -1.96 -10.28 -6.99
N ARG A 13 -2.68 -9.23 -7.41
CA ARG A 13 -2.07 -7.98 -7.90
C ARG A 13 -1.04 -7.59 -6.85
N GLY A 14 0.22 -7.89 -7.13
CA GLY A 14 1.30 -7.60 -6.21
C GLY A 14 1.43 -6.09 -6.23
N TYR A 15 1.14 -5.45 -5.10
CA TYR A 15 1.44 -4.05 -4.96
C TYR A 15 2.96 -3.89 -5.08
N THR A 16 3.41 -3.02 -5.98
CA THR A 16 4.83 -2.72 -6.14
C THR A 16 5.32 -1.96 -4.91
N ASP A 17 6.60 -2.11 -4.58
CA ASP A 17 7.22 -1.34 -3.48
C ASP A 17 7.08 0.18 -3.67
N GLN A 18 7.07 0.64 -4.92
CA GLN A 18 6.80 2.04 -5.27
C GLN A 18 5.39 2.47 -4.85
N PHE A 19 4.38 1.66 -5.15
CA PHE A 19 3.00 1.93 -4.76
C PHE A 19 2.84 1.91 -3.23
N LYS A 20 3.46 0.94 -2.55
CA LYS A 20 3.51 0.90 -1.08
C LYS A 20 4.12 2.19 -0.51
N ALA A 21 5.26 2.64 -1.04
CA ALA A 21 5.94 3.84 -0.58
C ALA A 21 5.11 5.11 -0.82
N GLU A 22 4.45 5.23 -1.97
CA GLU A 22 3.57 6.37 -2.28
C GLU A 22 2.36 6.43 -1.34
N MET A 23 1.70 5.30 -1.09
CA MET A 23 0.55 5.26 -0.17
C MET A 23 0.95 5.54 1.28
N VAL A 24 2.09 5.02 1.73
CA VAL A 24 2.62 5.32 3.07
C VAL A 24 3.03 6.80 3.16
N ALA A 25 3.65 7.37 2.12
CA ALA A 25 4.00 8.78 2.08
C ALA A 25 2.77 9.69 2.15
N GLU A 26 1.69 9.38 1.42
CA GLU A 26 0.42 10.13 1.49
C GLU A 26 -0.21 10.06 2.89
N CYS A 27 -0.17 8.88 3.53
CA CYS A 27 -0.63 8.75 4.91
C CYS A 27 0.25 9.53 5.90
N LEU A 28 1.57 9.55 5.70
CA LEU A 28 2.52 10.31 6.51
C LEU A 28 2.39 11.82 6.31
N ARG A 29 1.99 12.26 5.11
CA ARG A 29 1.68 13.67 4.81
C ARG A 29 0.40 14.14 5.50
N GLY A 30 -0.44 13.25 6.01
CA GLY A 30 -1.69 13.59 6.69
C GLY A 30 -2.78 14.13 5.75
N ASN A 31 -2.62 13.93 4.45
CA ASN A 31 -3.53 14.44 3.43
C ASN A 31 -4.82 13.62 3.36
N VAL A 32 -4.72 12.32 3.63
CA VAL A 32 -5.83 11.36 3.50
C VAL A 32 -5.77 10.29 4.58
N SER A 33 -6.94 9.81 4.99
CA SER A 33 -7.04 8.67 5.90
C SER A 33 -6.78 7.36 5.16
N VAL A 34 -6.11 6.42 5.84
CA VAL A 34 -5.76 5.09 5.35
C VAL A 34 -6.94 4.35 4.71
N ALA A 35 -8.13 4.48 5.30
CA ALA A 35 -9.34 3.86 4.79
C ALA A 35 -9.83 4.51 3.48
N SER A 36 -9.83 5.84 3.42
CA SER A 36 -10.25 6.59 2.23
C SER A 36 -9.35 6.28 1.04
N LEU A 37 -8.03 6.37 1.24
CA LEU A 37 -7.05 6.07 0.19
C LEU A 37 -7.18 4.62 -0.31
N ALA A 38 -7.42 3.68 0.61
CA ALA A 38 -7.63 2.29 0.24
C ALA A 38 -8.92 2.09 -0.57
N LEU A 39 -10.01 2.78 -0.22
CA LEU A 39 -11.27 2.72 -0.97
C LEU A 39 -11.12 3.31 -2.37
N GLU A 40 -10.43 4.44 -2.51
CA GLU A 40 -10.16 5.08 -3.81
C GLU A 40 -9.33 4.19 -4.73
N GLN A 41 -8.34 3.50 -4.18
CA GLN A 41 -7.50 2.56 -4.93
C GLN A 41 -8.12 1.16 -5.07
N GLY A 42 -9.31 0.93 -4.50
CA GLY A 42 -9.97 -0.38 -4.51
C GLY A 42 -9.17 -1.47 -3.80
N MET A 43 -8.36 -1.10 -2.81
CA MET A 43 -7.51 -1.98 -2.03
C MET A 43 -8.00 -2.17 -0.60
N ASN A 44 -7.52 -3.21 0.06
CA ASN A 44 -7.87 -3.46 1.45
C ASN A 44 -7.10 -2.51 2.38
N ALA A 45 -7.82 -1.67 3.13
CA ALA A 45 -7.24 -0.74 4.10
C ALA A 45 -6.34 -1.43 5.15
N ASN A 46 -6.59 -2.71 5.44
CA ASN A 46 -5.77 -3.49 6.37
C ASN A 46 -4.34 -3.72 5.84
N VAL A 47 -4.18 -3.81 4.52
CA VAL A 47 -2.85 -3.92 3.88
C VAL A 47 -2.06 -2.63 4.08
N LEU A 48 -2.71 -1.48 3.85
CA LEU A 48 -2.07 -0.18 4.02
C LEU A 48 -1.71 0.11 5.48
N ARG A 49 -2.60 -0.24 6.43
CA ARG A 49 -2.28 -0.18 7.88
C ARG A 49 -1.05 -1.01 8.23
N ARG A 50 -0.95 -2.24 7.74
CA ARG A 50 0.22 -3.10 7.97
C ARG A 50 1.50 -2.47 7.45
N TRP A 51 1.47 -1.85 6.26
CA TRP A 51 2.63 -1.17 5.70
C TRP A 51 3.07 0.03 6.54
N ILE A 52 2.12 0.84 7.03
CA ILE A 52 2.45 1.98 7.89
C ILE A 52 3.09 1.52 9.20
N VAL A 53 2.56 0.46 9.82
CA VAL A 53 3.12 -0.11 11.05
C VAL A 53 4.53 -0.70 10.81
N GLU A 54 4.73 -1.36 9.66
CA GLU A 54 6.03 -1.93 9.28
C GLU A 54 7.09 -0.86 8.99
N VAL A 55 6.69 0.23 8.33
CA VAL A 55 7.59 1.35 7.97
C VAL A 55 7.81 2.31 9.14
N SER A 56 6.83 2.46 10.02
CA SER A 56 6.89 3.36 11.17
C SER A 56 6.37 2.66 12.43
N PRO A 57 7.19 1.79 13.06
CA PRO A 57 6.82 1.08 14.29
C PRO A 57 6.57 2.01 15.49
N HIS A 58 6.89 3.30 15.36
CA HIS A 58 6.97 4.26 16.46
C HIS A 58 5.87 5.32 16.41
N ARG A 59 4.98 5.28 15.42
CA ARG A 59 3.89 6.25 15.26
C ARG A 59 2.57 5.52 15.44
N CYS A 60 2.10 5.45 16.68
CA CYS A 60 0.73 5.07 16.97
C CYS A 60 -0.19 6.16 16.38
N LEU A 61 -0.79 5.86 15.23
CA LEU A 61 -1.95 6.56 14.67
C LEU A 61 -3.23 5.94 15.25
#